data_AF-A0A537HFB0-F1
#
_entry.id   AF-A0A537HFB0-F1
#
_cell.length_a   1.000
_cell.length_b   1.000
_cell.length_c   1.000
_cell.angle_alpha   90.00
_cell.angle_beta   90.00
_cell.angle_gamma   90.00
#
_symmetry.space_group_name_H-M   'P 1'
#
loop_
_entity.id
_entity.type
_entity.pdbx_description
1 polymer ?
#
loop_
_entity_poly.entity_id
_entity_poly.type
_entity_poly.pdbx_seq_one_letter_code
_entity_poly.pdbx_strand_id
1 'polypeptide(L)'
;MRISRKTAGGKTYFVVSELDPLCHKAAKDLGFVEAEDGFSRAFETDTLHIDQIFARFASSAEEMILQAAGAKPVPWDKALLSFLQRTSEENVDWWLAGSGALAIRGIDLVPRDLDIITDRNGALRLGRAMSEWLVEPVQESHGWIARWFGRAFAHARIEWVGDVEKWVDDRGSNDFGPMAGDRLQTVRWSGYTIRVPPLEMQLEACERRGLKDRAQKIQQALGHM
;
A
#
# COMPACT_ATOMS: atom_id res chain seq x y z
N MET A 1 -23.22 -3.82 4.68
CA MET A 1 -22.29 -2.72 4.31
C MET A 1 -22.87 -1.96 3.14
N ARG A 2 -22.95 -0.64 3.26
CA ARG A 2 -23.44 0.26 2.22
C ARG A 2 -22.36 1.29 1.90
N ILE A 3 -22.09 1.48 0.61
CA ILE A 3 -21.15 2.50 0.13
C ILE A 3 -21.94 3.69 -0.41
N SER A 4 -21.56 4.89 0.01
CA SER A 4 -22.15 6.12 -0.50
C SER A 4 -21.12 7.22 -0.64
N ARG A 5 -21.49 8.26 -1.39
CA ARG A 5 -20.71 9.48 -1.53
C ARG A 5 -21.48 10.65 -0.98
N LYS A 6 -20.83 11.49 -0.19
CA LYS A 6 -21.36 12.77 0.26
C LYS A 6 -20.44 13.90 -0.20
N THR A 7 -20.98 15.08 -0.43
CA THR A 7 -20.17 16.26 -0.77
C THR A 7 -20.66 17.44 0.04
N ALA A 8 -19.74 18.06 0.79
CA ALA A 8 -20.02 19.17 1.69
C ALA A 8 -18.73 19.95 1.95
N GLY A 9 -18.83 21.28 2.04
CA GLY A 9 -17.70 22.14 2.46
C GLY A 9 -16.45 22.01 1.57
N GLY A 10 -16.60 21.83 0.26
CA GLY A 10 -15.48 21.64 -0.66
C GLY A 10 -14.82 20.27 -0.60
N LYS A 11 -15.35 19.33 0.20
CA LYS A 11 -14.88 17.96 0.32
C LYS A 11 -15.87 16.95 -0.24
N THR A 12 -15.34 15.88 -0.82
CA THR A 12 -16.06 14.67 -1.20
C THR A 12 -15.67 13.55 -0.24
N TYR A 13 -16.68 12.94 0.39
CA TYR A 13 -16.51 11.88 1.37
C TYR A 13 -16.94 10.55 0.75
N PHE A 14 -16.05 9.57 0.81
CA PHE A 14 -16.39 8.18 0.55
C PHE A 14 -16.80 7.55 1.88
N VAL A 15 -18.04 7.09 1.97
CA VAL A 15 -18.65 6.65 3.22
C VAL A 15 -18.98 5.16 3.16
N VAL A 16 -18.55 4.45 4.19
CA VAL A 16 -18.88 3.05 4.46
C VAL A 16 -19.78 3.03 5.69
N SER A 17 -21.06 2.71 5.49
CA SER A 17 -22.04 2.55 6.56
C SER A 17 -22.47 1.09 6.69
N GLU A 18 -23.17 0.76 7.78
CA GLU A 18 -23.63 -0.62 8.06
C GLU A 18 -22.48 -1.64 7.99
N LEU A 19 -21.30 -1.23 8.48
CA LEU A 19 -20.11 -2.07 8.54
C LEU A 19 -20.16 -2.94 9.79
N ASP A 20 -19.94 -4.25 9.62
CA ASP A 20 -19.83 -5.20 10.73
C ASP A 20 -18.79 -4.70 11.76
N PRO A 21 -19.12 -4.65 13.07
CA PRO A 21 -18.17 -4.30 14.14
C PRO A 21 -16.82 -5.01 14.06
N LEU A 22 -16.79 -6.26 13.60
CA LEU A 22 -15.55 -7.03 13.41
C LEU A 22 -14.61 -6.40 12.38
N CYS A 23 -15.14 -5.60 11.45
CA CYS A 23 -14.38 -4.91 10.41
C CYS A 23 -14.00 -3.45 10.78
N HIS A 24 -14.44 -2.93 11.92
CA HIS A 24 -14.19 -1.52 12.30
C HIS A 24 -12.70 -1.23 12.46
N LYS A 25 -11.94 -2.15 13.06
CA LYS A 25 -10.48 -2.02 13.15
C LYS A 25 -9.85 -1.96 11.75
N ALA A 26 -10.28 -2.83 10.84
CA ALA A 26 -9.77 -2.85 9.47
C ALA A 26 -10.06 -1.54 8.72
N ALA A 27 -11.26 -0.95 8.91
CA ALA A 27 -11.57 0.37 8.36
C ALA A 27 -10.65 1.47 8.92
N LYS A 28 -10.38 1.46 10.23
CA LYS A 28 -9.45 2.41 10.86
C LYS A 28 -8.01 2.20 10.36
N ASP A 29 -7.55 0.96 10.23
CA ASP A 29 -6.22 0.63 9.69
C ASP A 29 -6.08 1.03 8.20
N LEU A 30 -7.17 0.99 7.44
CA LEU A 30 -7.24 1.53 6.07
C LEU A 30 -7.26 3.07 6.06
N GLY A 31 -7.36 3.72 7.21
CA GLY A 31 -7.33 5.17 7.35
C GLY A 31 -8.67 5.85 7.08
N PHE A 32 -9.78 5.13 7.27
CA PHE A 32 -11.09 5.74 7.42
C PHE A 32 -11.24 6.34 8.83
N VAL A 33 -11.91 7.48 8.90
CA VAL A 33 -12.25 8.17 10.14
C VAL A 33 -13.69 7.85 10.51
N GLU A 34 -13.93 7.62 11.79
CA GLU A 34 -15.27 7.40 12.33
C GLU A 34 -16.11 8.68 12.20
N ALA A 35 -17.33 8.55 11.69
CA ALA A 35 -18.29 9.61 11.44
C ALA A 35 -19.67 9.16 11.94
N GLU A 36 -20.62 10.10 12.03
CA GLU A 36 -21.97 9.83 12.56
C GLU A 36 -22.66 8.61 11.93
N ASP A 37 -22.49 8.44 10.61
CA ASP A 37 -23.13 7.36 9.85
C ASP A 37 -22.20 6.16 9.54
N GLY A 38 -21.04 6.05 10.19
CA GLY A 38 -20.09 4.95 9.99
C GLY A 38 -18.65 5.40 9.82
N PHE A 39 -18.03 5.05 8.70
CA PHE A 39 -16.61 5.33 8.42
C PHE A 39 -16.50 6.15 7.14
N SER A 40 -15.64 7.17 7.13
CA SER A 40 -15.47 8.02 5.96
C SER A 40 -14.02 8.39 5.70
N ARG A 41 -13.70 8.61 4.43
CA ARG A 41 -12.45 9.23 3.98
C ARG A 41 -12.79 10.40 3.07
N ALA A 42 -12.10 11.52 3.26
CA ALA A 42 -12.39 12.79 2.61
C ALA A 42 -11.31 13.14 1.58
N PHE A 43 -11.75 13.72 0.47
CA PHE A 43 -10.93 14.21 -0.63
C PHE A 43 -11.42 15.60 -1.04
N GLU A 44 -10.60 16.38 -1.74
CA GLU A 44 -11.06 17.67 -2.30
C GLU A 44 -12.10 17.43 -3.40
N THR A 45 -13.09 18.31 -3.52
CA THR A 45 -14.15 18.20 -4.53
C THR A 45 -13.67 18.35 -5.97
N ASP A 46 -12.56 19.05 -6.19
CA ASP A 46 -11.92 19.25 -7.48
C ASP A 46 -10.89 18.16 -7.81
N THR A 47 -10.80 17.10 -6.99
CA THR A 47 -9.94 15.95 -7.24
C THR A 47 -10.22 15.36 -8.63
N LEU A 48 -9.18 15.25 -9.44
CA LEU A 48 -9.27 14.70 -10.78
C LEU A 48 -9.80 13.26 -10.76
N HIS A 49 -10.77 12.95 -11.63
CA HIS A 49 -11.40 11.63 -11.76
C HIS A 49 -12.13 11.10 -10.52
N ILE A 50 -12.50 11.96 -9.56
CA ILE A 50 -13.14 11.53 -8.31
C ILE A 50 -14.40 10.66 -8.49
N ASP A 51 -15.18 10.90 -9.56
CA ASP A 51 -16.35 10.07 -9.90
C ASP A 51 -15.95 8.63 -10.25
N GLN A 52 -14.92 8.46 -11.09
CA GLN A 52 -14.41 7.16 -11.50
C GLN A 52 -13.78 6.42 -10.32
N ILE A 53 -12.98 7.13 -9.51
CA ILE A 53 -12.33 6.60 -8.31
C ILE A 53 -13.40 6.16 -7.30
N PHE A 54 -14.47 6.95 -7.11
CA PHE A 54 -15.58 6.55 -6.24
C PHE A 54 -16.28 5.29 -6.75
N ALA A 55 -16.57 5.22 -8.06
CA ALA A 55 -17.20 4.03 -8.64
C ALA A 55 -16.33 2.79 -8.43
N ARG A 56 -15.01 2.93 -8.61
CA ARG A 56 -14.06 1.85 -8.35
C ARG A 56 -14.05 1.46 -6.87
N PHE A 57 -13.91 2.43 -5.97
CA PHE A 57 -14.00 2.21 -4.53
C PHE A 57 -15.29 1.48 -4.14
N ALA A 58 -16.45 1.94 -4.61
CA ALA A 58 -17.73 1.31 -4.32
C ALA A 58 -17.81 -0.15 -4.78
N SER A 59 -17.18 -0.49 -5.91
CA SER A 59 -17.12 -1.86 -6.41
C SER A 59 -16.16 -2.78 -5.64
N SER A 60 -15.14 -2.22 -4.97
CA SER A 60 -14.06 -3.00 -4.34
C SER A 60 -13.98 -2.89 -2.82
N ALA A 61 -14.71 -1.95 -2.20
CA ALA A 61 -14.60 -1.64 -0.78
C ALA A 61 -14.86 -2.86 0.11
N GLU A 62 -15.85 -3.68 -0.23
CA GLU A 62 -16.20 -4.85 0.58
C GLU A 62 -15.03 -5.84 0.61
N GLU A 63 -14.51 -6.19 -0.55
CA GLU A 63 -13.41 -7.14 -0.66
C GLU A 63 -12.15 -6.58 0.00
N MET A 64 -11.82 -5.31 -0.24
CA MET A 64 -10.67 -4.64 0.35
C MET A 64 -10.73 -4.61 1.88
N ILE A 65 -11.89 -4.32 2.46
CA ILE A 65 -12.08 -4.28 3.93
C ILE A 65 -12.03 -5.69 4.51
N LEU A 66 -12.68 -6.67 3.89
CA LEU A 66 -12.64 -8.06 4.35
C LEU A 66 -11.23 -8.66 4.28
N GLN A 67 -10.45 -8.32 3.25
CA GLN A 67 -9.04 -8.68 3.15
C GLN A 67 -8.21 -8.03 4.28
N ALA A 68 -8.41 -6.73 4.53
CA ALA A 68 -7.75 -6.02 5.63
C ALA A 68 -8.10 -6.59 7.01
N ALA A 69 -9.34 -7.07 7.18
CA ALA A 69 -9.82 -7.74 8.40
C ALA A 69 -9.34 -9.20 8.53
N GLY A 70 -8.68 -9.77 7.52
CA GLY A 70 -8.29 -11.18 7.48
C GLY A 70 -9.46 -12.15 7.28
N ALA A 71 -10.65 -11.65 6.92
CA ALA A 71 -11.84 -12.45 6.64
C ALA A 71 -11.87 -13.01 5.21
N LYS A 72 -11.07 -12.45 4.30
CA LYS A 72 -10.84 -12.96 2.95
C LYS A 72 -9.35 -13.14 2.67
N PRO A 73 -8.96 -14.16 1.88
CA PRO A 73 -7.58 -14.32 1.46
C PRO A 73 -7.13 -13.17 0.58
N VAL A 74 -5.83 -12.86 0.62
CA VAL A 74 -5.22 -11.80 -0.18
C VAL A 74 -4.43 -12.44 -1.32
N PRO A 75 -4.93 -12.40 -2.57
CA PRO A 75 -4.21 -12.87 -3.77
C PRO A 75 -3.11 -11.88 -4.18
N TRP A 76 -2.13 -11.70 -3.29
CA TRP A 76 -1.05 -10.72 -3.42
C TRP A 76 -0.15 -10.99 -4.63
N ASP A 77 0.00 -12.26 -5.02
CA ASP A 77 0.78 -12.71 -6.17
C ASP A 77 0.12 -12.27 -7.48
N LYS A 78 -1.20 -12.41 -7.60
CA LYS A 78 -1.97 -11.90 -8.75
C LYS A 78 -1.94 -10.38 -8.80
N ALA A 79 -2.05 -9.72 -7.65
CA ALA A 79 -1.92 -8.26 -7.57
C ALA A 79 -0.55 -7.80 -8.05
N LEU A 80 0.53 -8.48 -7.62
CA LEU A 80 1.90 -8.13 -7.99
C LEU A 80 2.13 -8.37 -9.48
N LEU A 81 1.67 -9.50 -10.03
CA LEU A 81 1.77 -9.77 -11.46
C LEU A 81 1.03 -8.71 -12.28
N SER A 82 -0.17 -8.32 -11.86
CA SER A 82 -0.99 -7.30 -12.52
C SER A 82 -0.31 -5.92 -12.46
N PHE A 83 0.32 -5.59 -11.32
CA PHE A 83 1.11 -4.37 -11.16
C PHE A 83 2.35 -4.36 -12.08
N LEU A 84 3.08 -5.47 -12.15
CA LEU A 84 4.28 -5.60 -12.99
C LEU A 84 3.96 -5.47 -14.49
N GLN A 85 2.84 -6.06 -14.94
CA GLN A 85 2.40 -5.96 -16.33
C GLN A 85 2.09 -4.52 -16.75
N ARG A 86 1.52 -3.71 -15.86
CA ARG A 86 1.22 -2.29 -16.16
C ARG A 86 2.43 -1.38 -16.01
N THR A 87 3.38 -1.71 -15.14
CA THR A 87 4.55 -0.83 -14.88
C THR A 87 5.71 -1.08 -15.83
N SER A 88 5.79 -2.25 -16.46
CA SER A 88 6.81 -2.57 -17.47
C SER A 88 6.76 -1.63 -18.68
N GLU A 89 5.57 -1.11 -19.02
CA GLU A 89 5.35 -0.21 -20.15
C GLU A 89 5.70 1.26 -19.84
N GLU A 90 5.67 1.65 -18.56
CA GLU A 90 5.71 3.05 -18.12
C GLU A 90 7.11 3.54 -17.67
N ASN A 91 8.09 2.63 -17.65
CA ASN A 91 9.47 2.86 -17.18
C ASN A 91 9.49 3.64 -15.85
N VAL A 92 8.81 3.11 -14.84
CA VAL A 92 8.69 3.71 -13.51
C VAL A 92 9.81 3.24 -12.60
N ASP A 93 10.49 4.18 -11.94
CA ASP A 93 11.50 3.88 -10.94
C ASP A 93 10.85 3.59 -9.58
N TRP A 94 10.68 2.30 -9.25
CA TRP A 94 10.11 1.85 -7.98
C TRP A 94 10.81 0.62 -7.37
N TRP A 95 10.62 0.39 -6.07
CA TRP A 95 10.96 -0.88 -5.41
C TRP A 95 9.83 -1.39 -4.53
N LEU A 96 9.79 -2.70 -4.33
CA LEU A 96 8.83 -3.37 -3.44
C LEU A 96 9.40 -3.40 -2.02
N ALA A 97 8.62 -2.98 -1.05
CA ALA A 97 8.93 -3.03 0.38
C ALA A 97 7.97 -3.97 1.13
N GLY A 98 8.08 -3.98 2.45
CA GLY A 98 7.13 -4.65 3.33
C GLY A 98 7.06 -6.17 3.12
N SER A 99 5.91 -6.75 3.47
CA SER A 99 5.73 -8.21 3.37
C SER A 99 5.83 -8.75 1.94
N GLY A 100 5.48 -7.95 0.93
CA GLY A 100 5.62 -8.36 -0.48
C GLY A 100 7.08 -8.64 -0.84
N ALA A 101 8.00 -7.78 -0.40
CA ALA A 101 9.44 -7.95 -0.64
C ALA A 101 10.00 -9.22 0.01
N LEU A 102 9.49 -9.58 1.19
CA LEU A 102 9.85 -10.83 1.87
C LEU A 102 9.28 -12.05 1.15
N ALA A 103 8.00 -12.00 0.76
CA ALA A 103 7.31 -13.14 0.15
C ALA A 103 7.94 -13.54 -1.20
N ILE A 104 8.34 -12.57 -2.04
CA ILE A 104 8.99 -12.88 -3.32
C ILE A 104 10.39 -13.49 -3.16
N ARG A 105 10.99 -13.40 -1.96
CA ARG A 105 12.26 -14.06 -1.62
C ARG A 105 12.07 -15.51 -1.14
N GLY A 106 10.84 -16.00 -1.12
CA GLY A 106 10.51 -17.35 -0.64
C GLY A 106 10.36 -17.44 0.88
N ILE A 107 10.30 -16.31 1.60
CA ILE A 107 9.97 -16.32 3.03
C ILE A 107 8.46 -16.59 3.15
N ASP A 108 8.11 -17.61 3.92
CA ASP A 108 6.72 -18.07 4.12
C ASP A 108 5.89 -17.02 4.87
N LEU A 109 5.36 -16.04 4.15
CA LEU A 109 4.52 -14.96 4.64
C LEU A 109 3.42 -14.68 3.62
N VAL A 110 2.24 -14.29 4.09
CA VAL A 110 1.14 -13.83 3.23
C VAL A 110 1.03 -12.32 3.37
N PRO A 111 1.50 -11.52 2.38
CA PRO A 111 1.26 -10.09 2.33
C PRO A 111 -0.23 -9.75 2.39
N ARG A 112 -0.56 -8.64 3.06
CA ARG A 112 -1.93 -8.10 3.11
C ARG A 112 -2.17 -7.02 2.06
N ASP A 113 -1.09 -6.56 1.45
CA ASP A 113 -0.96 -5.44 0.53
C ASP A 113 0.41 -5.53 -0.15
N LEU A 114 0.58 -4.70 -1.18
CA LEU A 114 1.86 -4.42 -1.81
C LEU A 114 2.26 -2.98 -1.48
N ASP A 115 3.44 -2.84 -0.88
CA ASP A 115 4.03 -1.55 -0.53
C ASP A 115 5.06 -1.17 -1.59
N ILE A 116 4.77 -0.15 -2.37
CA ILE A 116 5.62 0.32 -3.47
C ILE A 116 6.22 1.67 -3.11
N ILE A 117 7.53 1.81 -3.26
CA ILE A 117 8.21 3.07 -3.00
C ILE A 117 8.78 3.62 -4.31
N THR A 118 8.65 4.93 -4.49
CA THR A 118 9.00 5.63 -5.72
C THR A 118 9.39 7.09 -5.44
N ASP A 119 9.84 7.81 -6.45
CA ASP A 119 9.90 9.27 -6.42
C ASP A 119 8.53 9.90 -6.80
N ARG A 120 8.44 11.23 -6.76
CA ARG A 120 7.26 11.99 -7.21
C ARG A 120 6.83 11.66 -8.63
N ASN A 121 7.76 11.57 -9.58
CA ASN A 121 7.42 11.32 -10.98
C ASN A 121 6.79 9.93 -11.15
N GLY A 122 7.36 8.92 -10.50
CA GLY A 122 6.85 7.58 -10.48
C GLY A 122 5.52 7.48 -9.73
N ALA A 123 5.30 8.20 -8.63
CA ALA A 123 3.98 8.24 -7.98
C ALA A 123 2.88 8.74 -8.93
N LEU A 124 3.17 9.80 -9.71
CA LEU A 124 2.25 10.32 -10.72
C LEU A 124 2.07 9.37 -11.92
N ARG A 125 3.13 8.68 -12.35
CA ARG A 125 3.07 7.66 -13.42
C ARG A 125 2.26 6.45 -12.98
N LEU A 126 2.47 5.95 -11.76
CA LEU A 126 1.67 4.88 -11.18
C LEU A 126 0.20 5.27 -11.11
N GLY A 127 -0.12 6.52 -10.77
CA GLY A 127 -1.49 7.04 -10.83
C GLY A 127 -2.13 6.93 -12.21
N ARG A 128 -1.37 7.21 -13.28
CA ARG A 128 -1.85 7.05 -14.67
C ARG A 128 -1.99 5.58 -15.06
N ALA A 129 -0.94 4.79 -14.82
CA ALA A 129 -0.88 3.37 -15.15
C ALA A 129 -2.00 2.57 -14.46
N MET A 130 -2.32 2.93 -13.22
CA MET A 130 -3.30 2.27 -12.37
C MET A 130 -4.64 3.01 -12.33
N SER A 131 -4.90 3.94 -13.25
CA SER A 131 -6.09 4.81 -13.23
C SER A 131 -7.42 4.06 -13.06
N GLU A 132 -7.56 2.91 -13.71
CA GLU A 132 -8.75 2.04 -13.61
C GLU A 132 -8.87 1.27 -12.28
N TRP A 133 -7.79 1.22 -11.50
CA TRP A 133 -7.70 0.51 -10.23
C TRP A 133 -7.67 1.44 -9.02
N LEU A 134 -7.56 2.76 -9.22
CA LEU A 134 -7.54 3.73 -8.13
C LEU A 134 -8.82 3.62 -7.30
N VAL A 135 -8.64 3.39 -6.01
CA VAL A 135 -9.71 3.48 -4.99
C VAL A 135 -9.58 4.75 -4.17
N GLU A 136 -8.46 5.45 -4.33
CA GLU A 136 -8.18 6.78 -3.80
C GLU A 136 -7.35 7.56 -4.82
N PRO A 137 -7.48 8.90 -4.84
CA PRO A 137 -6.64 9.73 -5.69
C PRO A 137 -5.17 9.66 -5.29
N VAL A 138 -4.29 9.82 -6.28
CA VAL A 138 -2.90 10.14 -6.01
C VAL A 138 -2.83 11.59 -5.55
N GLN A 139 -2.34 11.82 -4.34
CA GLN A 139 -2.38 13.13 -3.71
C GLN A 139 -1.14 13.42 -2.90
N GLU A 140 -0.88 14.71 -2.71
CA GLU A 140 0.16 15.16 -1.81
C GLU A 140 -0.25 14.89 -0.35
N SER A 141 0.71 14.42 0.44
CA SER A 141 0.56 14.14 1.86
C SER A 141 1.40 15.12 2.66
N HIS A 142 0.80 15.70 3.69
CA HIS A 142 1.41 16.77 4.48
C HIS A 142 1.62 16.28 5.92
N GLY A 143 2.80 16.56 6.50
CA GLY A 143 3.13 16.12 7.86
C GLY A 143 3.28 14.60 8.01
N TRP A 144 3.56 13.89 6.91
CA TRP A 144 3.68 12.44 6.88
C TRP A 144 5.09 11.98 6.45
N ILE A 145 5.33 10.68 6.43
CA ILE A 145 6.63 10.07 6.07
C ILE A 145 7.00 10.24 4.59
N ALA A 146 6.04 10.59 3.74
CA ALA A 146 6.24 10.77 2.31
C ALA A 146 5.34 11.89 1.78
N ARG A 147 5.76 12.51 0.68
CA ARG A 147 5.05 13.66 0.09
C ARG A 147 3.92 13.26 -0.84
N TRP A 148 3.95 12.05 -1.39
CA TRP A 148 2.92 11.55 -2.29
C TRP A 148 2.39 10.22 -1.78
N PHE A 149 1.08 10.04 -1.91
CA PHE A 149 0.41 8.77 -1.62
C PHE A 149 -0.49 8.40 -2.79
N GLY A 150 -0.58 7.11 -3.08
CA GLY A 150 -1.62 6.55 -3.93
C GLY A 150 -2.04 5.17 -3.48
N ARG A 151 -3.30 4.83 -3.76
CA ARG A 151 -3.87 3.53 -3.43
C ARG A 151 -4.77 3.04 -4.56
N ALA A 152 -4.45 1.84 -5.02
CA ALA A 152 -5.23 1.08 -5.97
C ALA A 152 -5.67 -0.26 -5.39
N PHE A 153 -6.67 -0.86 -6.02
CA PHE A 153 -7.12 -2.21 -5.70
C PHE A 153 -7.26 -3.05 -6.97
N ALA A 154 -6.45 -4.11 -7.04
CA ALA A 154 -6.48 -5.10 -8.10
C ALA A 154 -6.11 -6.46 -7.50
N HIS A 155 -7.12 -7.27 -7.18
CA HIS A 155 -7.02 -8.52 -6.41
C HIS A 155 -6.58 -8.32 -4.95
N ALA A 156 -5.62 -7.45 -4.69
CA ALA A 156 -5.19 -6.99 -3.38
C ALA A 156 -4.99 -5.48 -3.39
N ARG A 157 -4.79 -4.89 -2.21
CA ARG A 157 -4.43 -3.49 -2.06
C ARG A 157 -3.00 -3.26 -2.56
N ILE A 158 -2.83 -2.22 -3.37
CA ILE A 158 -1.54 -1.75 -3.87
C ILE A 158 -1.40 -0.31 -3.40
N GLU A 159 -0.42 -0.04 -2.56
CA GLU A 159 -0.13 1.29 -2.05
C GLU A 159 1.22 1.74 -2.56
N TRP A 160 1.33 3.03 -2.84
CA TRP A 160 2.62 3.63 -3.08
C TRP A 160 2.80 4.92 -2.33
N VAL A 161 4.05 5.14 -1.93
CA VAL A 161 4.51 6.42 -1.42
C VAL A 161 5.60 6.99 -2.34
N GLY A 162 5.49 8.26 -2.66
CA GLY A 162 6.45 9.00 -3.47
C GLY A 162 7.17 10.06 -2.65
N ASP A 163 8.47 10.22 -2.89
CA ASP A 163 9.35 11.14 -2.16
C ASP A 163 9.27 10.93 -0.64
N VAL A 164 9.80 9.79 -0.18
CA VAL A 164 9.94 9.50 1.25
C VAL A 164 10.88 10.51 1.90
N GLU A 165 10.47 11.07 3.03
CA GLU A 165 11.21 12.10 3.73
C GLU A 165 12.50 11.56 4.36
N LYS A 166 13.59 12.33 4.26
CA LYS A 166 14.91 11.90 4.75
C LYS A 166 14.94 11.60 6.24
N TRP A 167 14.15 12.33 7.03
CA TRP A 167 14.10 12.15 8.49
C TRP A 167 13.58 10.77 8.91
N VAL A 168 12.92 10.03 8.00
CA VAL A 168 12.48 8.66 8.28
C VAL A 168 13.66 7.78 8.70
N ASP A 169 14.82 7.98 8.10
CA ASP A 169 16.04 7.22 8.42
C ASP A 169 16.63 7.61 9.79
N ASP A 170 16.33 8.80 10.31
CA ASP A 170 16.72 9.22 11.67
C ASP A 170 16.04 8.36 12.75
N ARG A 171 14.95 7.68 12.39
CA ARG A 171 14.23 6.74 13.27
C ARG A 171 14.79 5.31 13.19
N GLY A 172 15.94 5.15 12.54
CA GLY A 172 16.64 3.89 12.34
C GLY A 172 16.32 3.23 11.00
N SER A 173 17.06 2.14 10.72
CA SER A 173 16.96 1.37 9.48
C SER A 173 15.52 0.95 9.19
N ASN A 174 15.09 1.17 7.96
CA ASN A 174 13.75 0.87 7.50
C ASN A 174 13.82 0.43 6.03
N ASP A 175 12.75 -0.14 5.51
CA ASP A 175 12.71 -0.80 4.21
C ASP A 175 12.15 0.09 3.08
N PHE A 176 11.85 1.35 3.39
CA PHE A 176 11.19 2.30 2.49
C PHE A 176 11.85 3.69 2.40
N GLY A 177 12.83 3.99 3.24
CA GLY A 177 13.52 5.27 3.29
C GLY A 177 14.66 5.39 2.28
N PRO A 178 15.25 6.59 2.14
CA PRO A 178 16.40 6.83 1.26
C PRO A 178 17.56 5.85 1.45
N MET A 179 17.92 5.51 2.69
CA MET A 179 18.97 4.52 2.97
C MET A 179 18.68 3.14 2.36
N ALA A 180 17.40 2.75 2.27
CA ALA A 180 17.00 1.49 1.63
C ALA A 180 17.13 1.59 0.11
N GLY A 181 16.72 2.74 -0.46
CA GLY A 181 16.83 3.06 -1.88
C GLY A 181 18.27 2.99 -2.40
N ASP A 182 19.25 3.42 -1.59
CA ASP A 182 20.67 3.37 -1.95
C ASP A 182 21.29 1.95 -1.88
N ARG A 183 20.56 0.98 -1.30
CA ARG A 183 21.06 -0.37 -0.99
C ARG A 183 20.19 -1.48 -1.59
N LEU A 184 19.34 -1.14 -2.57
CA LEU A 184 18.42 -2.08 -3.17
C LEU A 184 19.15 -3.29 -3.77
N GLN A 185 18.52 -4.44 -3.62
CA GLN A 185 18.91 -5.70 -4.23
C GLN A 185 17.87 -6.11 -5.27
N THR A 186 18.26 -6.96 -6.22
CA THR A 186 17.34 -7.51 -7.22
C THR A 186 16.97 -8.95 -6.92
N VAL A 187 15.69 -9.28 -7.03
CA VAL A 187 15.14 -10.64 -6.91
C VAL A 187 14.45 -11.02 -8.22
N ARG A 188 14.64 -12.26 -8.67
CA ARG A 188 13.87 -12.83 -9.78
C ARG A 188 12.60 -13.48 -9.25
N TRP A 189 11.45 -13.04 -9.73
CA TRP A 189 10.15 -13.58 -9.36
C TRP A 189 9.21 -13.60 -10.56
N SER A 190 8.64 -14.77 -10.88
CA SER A 190 7.70 -14.95 -12.01
C SER A 190 8.21 -14.40 -13.35
N GLY A 191 9.52 -14.52 -13.61
CA GLY A 191 10.17 -13.98 -14.82
C GLY A 191 10.53 -12.48 -14.76
N TYR A 192 10.12 -11.74 -13.73
CA TYR A 192 10.45 -10.33 -13.53
C TYR A 192 11.67 -10.16 -12.62
N THR A 193 12.40 -9.06 -12.82
CA THR A 193 13.45 -8.59 -11.91
C THR A 193 12.90 -7.45 -11.07
N ILE A 194 12.77 -7.69 -9.76
CA ILE A 194 12.15 -6.76 -8.82
C ILE A 194 13.21 -6.24 -7.86
N ARG A 195 13.27 -4.92 -7.68
CA ARG A 195 14.11 -4.30 -6.66
C ARG A 195 13.42 -4.35 -5.30
N VAL A 196 14.20 -4.65 -4.28
CA VAL A 196 13.75 -4.83 -2.90
C VAL A 196 14.86 -4.39 -1.94
N PRO A 197 14.52 -3.97 -0.72
CA PRO A 197 15.50 -3.62 0.30
C PRO A 197 16.28 -4.87 0.77
N PRO A 198 17.47 -4.68 1.36
CA PRO A 198 18.21 -5.74 2.05
C PRO A 198 17.36 -6.40 3.15
N LEU A 199 17.58 -7.69 3.40
CA LEU A 199 16.86 -8.43 4.43
C LEU A 199 17.19 -7.92 5.84
N GLU A 200 18.42 -7.47 6.07
CA GLU A 200 18.89 -6.93 7.34
C GLU A 200 18.11 -5.67 7.73
N MET A 201 17.85 -4.78 6.76
CA MET A 201 17.04 -3.58 6.99
C MET A 201 15.59 -3.93 7.31
N GLN A 202 15.03 -4.94 6.63
CA GLN A 202 13.68 -5.43 6.93
C GLN A 202 13.60 -6.14 8.29
N LEU A 203 14.67 -6.83 8.73
CA LEU A 203 14.77 -7.43 10.06
C LEU A 203 14.72 -6.34 11.14
N GLU A 204 15.58 -5.35 11.05
CA GLU A 204 15.63 -4.24 12.01
C GLU A 204 14.29 -3.48 12.09
N ALA A 205 13.63 -3.28 10.95
CA ALA A 205 12.29 -2.69 10.88
C ALA A 205 11.23 -3.56 11.58
N CYS A 206 11.28 -4.89 11.40
CA CYS A 206 10.36 -5.83 12.03
C CYS A 206 10.56 -5.88 13.56
N GLU A 207 11.81 -5.93 14.01
CA GLU A 207 12.17 -5.93 15.44
C GLU A 207 11.67 -4.66 16.14
N ARG A 208 11.92 -3.48 15.54
CA ARG A 208 11.45 -2.19 16.07
C ARG A 208 9.93 -2.10 16.17
N ARG A 209 9.23 -2.71 15.22
CA ARG A 209 7.75 -2.77 15.18
C ARG A 209 7.16 -3.88 16.04
N GLY A 210 7.99 -4.69 16.71
CA GLY A 210 7.54 -5.82 17.53
C GLY A 210 6.95 -6.99 16.72
N LEU A 211 7.26 -7.10 15.43
CA LEU A 211 6.77 -8.16 14.55
C LEU A 211 7.61 -9.44 14.70
N LYS A 212 7.57 -10.05 15.89
CA LYS A 212 8.45 -11.16 16.31
C LYS A 212 8.46 -12.34 15.33
N ASP A 213 7.29 -12.83 14.93
CA ASP A 213 7.16 -13.97 14.01
C ASP A 213 7.79 -13.67 12.65
N ARG A 214 7.65 -12.42 12.17
CA ARG A 214 8.25 -11.98 10.91
C ARG A 214 9.77 -11.83 11.03
N ALA A 215 10.25 -11.25 12.13
CA ALA A 215 11.68 -11.12 12.41
C ALA A 215 12.36 -12.49 12.45
N GLN A 216 11.75 -13.48 13.13
CA GLN A 216 12.27 -14.85 13.20
C GLN A 216 12.39 -15.49 11.80
N LYS A 217 11.37 -15.33 10.95
CA LYS A 217 11.40 -15.83 9.57
C LYS A 217 12.50 -15.19 8.73
N ILE A 218 12.79 -13.91 8.96
CA ILE A 218 13.91 -13.20 8.29
C ILE A 218 15.26 -13.69 8.81
N GLN A 219 15.42 -13.87 10.12
CA GLN A 219 16.64 -14.41 10.74
C GLN A 219 16.99 -15.79 10.17
N GLN A 220 15.99 -16.68 10.07
CA GLN A 220 16.14 -17.99 9.44
C GLN A 220 16.62 -17.88 7.99
N ALA A 221 16.05 -16.95 7.21
CA ALA A 221 16.46 -16.72 5.82
C ALA A 221 17.89 -16.15 5.69
N LEU A 222 18.36 -15.40 6.69
CA LEU A 222 19.73 -14.88 6.79
C LEU A 222 20.73 -15.93 7.31
N GLY A 223 20.26 -17.08 7.80
CA GLY A 223 21.12 -18.08 8.46
C GLY A 223 21.49 -17.71 9.90
N HIS A 224 20.79 -16.75 10.50
CA HIS A 224 20.88 -16.44 11.93
C HIS A 224 19.87 -17.37 12.65
N MET A 225 20.37 -18.38 13.37
CA MET A 225 19.55 -19.34 14.11
C MET A 225 18.80 -18.70 15.28
#